data_AF-A0A7G2EMS2-F1
#
_entry.id   AF-A0A7G2EMS2-F1
#
_cell.length_a   1.000
_cell.length_b   1.000
_cell.length_c   1.000
_cell.angle_alpha   90.00
_cell.angle_beta   90.00
_cell.angle_gamma   90.00
#
_symmetry.space_group_name_H-M   'P 1'
#
loop_
_entity.id
_entity.type
_entity.pdbx_description
1 polymer ?
#
loop_
_entity_poly.entity_id
_entity_poly.type
_entity_poly.pdbx_seq_one_letter_code
_entity_poly.pdbx_strand_id
1 'polypeptide(L)' 'MASIAASREADLNAKRLREKELASVKINPADVEFIVNELEIEKNVAERTLREHKGDAVAATRQLLSRYPL' A
#
# COMPACT_ATOMS: atom_id res chain seq x y z
N MET A 1 22.27 23.93 21.37
CA MET A 1 21.81 22.54 21.13
C MET A 1 20.27 22.46 21.04
N ALA A 2 19.63 23.33 20.24
CA ALA A 2 18.17 23.35 20.06
C ALA A 2 17.72 22.72 18.71
N SER A 3 18.63 22.58 17.74
CA SER A 3 18.33 22.10 16.39
C SER A 3 18.10 20.59 16.30
N ILE A 4 18.79 19.78 17.11
CA ILE A 4 18.72 18.32 17.04
C ILE A 4 17.38 17.79 17.60
N ALA A 5 16.83 18.45 18.62
CA ALA A 5 15.54 18.08 19.20
C ALA A 5 14.37 18.39 18.24
N ALA A 6 14.40 19.57 17.60
CA ALA A 6 13.39 19.98 16.63
C ALA A 6 13.36 19.07 15.39
N SER A 7 14.52 18.65 14.87
CA SER A 7 14.57 17.70 13.75
C SER A 7 14.01 16.32 14.13
N ARG A 8 14.27 15.82 15.34
CA ARG A 8 13.73 14.52 15.79
C ARG A 8 12.22 14.53 15.93
N GLU A 9 11.62 15.61 16.41
CA GLU A 9 10.16 15.73 16.51
C GLU A 9 9.49 15.81 15.14
N ALA A 10 10.10 16.52 14.18
CA ALA A 10 9.62 16.57 12.80
C ALA A 10 9.63 15.19 12.13
N ASP A 11 10.70 14.40 12.31
CA ASP A 11 10.82 13.05 11.77
C ASP A 11 9.77 12.08 12.35
N LEU A 12 9.50 12.19 13.65
CA LEU A 12 8.48 11.36 14.31
C LEU A 12 7.06 11.73 13.86
N ASN A 13 6.79 13.01 13.64
CA ASN A 13 5.50 13.47 13.13
C ASN A 13 5.27 13.06 11.67
N ALA A 14 6.30 13.13 10.83
CA ALA A 14 6.24 12.67 9.44
C ALA A 14 5.93 11.16 9.35
N LYS A 15 6.52 10.35 10.24
CA LYS A 15 6.23 8.89 10.32
C LYS A 15 4.78 8.63 10.74
N ARG A 16 4.28 9.31 11.78
CA ARG A 16 2.90 9.16 12.25
C ARG A 16 1.86 9.58 11.20
N LEU A 17 2.14 10.61 10.40
CA LEU A 17 1.24 11.04 9.33
C LEU A 17 1.14 9.99 8.23
N ARG A 18 2.29 9.43 7.80
CA ARG A 18 2.33 8.33 6.81
C ARG A 18 1.59 7.09 7.29
N GLU A 19 1.75 6.71 8.55
CA GLU A 19 1.07 5.55 9.13
C GLU A 19 -0.45 5.75 9.22
N LYS A 20 -0.91 6.96 9.57
CA LYS A 20 -2.35 7.30 9.54
C LYS A 20 -2.93 7.25 8.13
N GLU A 21 -2.21 7.74 7.14
CA GLU A 21 -2.62 7.67 5.74
C GLU A 21 -2.66 6.23 5.20
N LEU A 22 -1.81 5.33 5.71
CA LEU A 22 -1.81 3.91 5.34
C LEU A 22 -2.94 3.14 6.03
N ALA A 23 -3.23 3.45 7.29
CA ALA A 23 -4.29 2.79 8.06
C ALA A 23 -5.72 3.19 7.61
N SER A 24 -5.88 4.34 6.98
CA SER A 24 -7.16 4.79 6.43
C SER A 24 -7.44 4.25 5.02
N VAL A 25 -6.50 3.50 4.44
CA VAL A 25 -6.66 2.89 3.12
C VAL A 25 -7.77 1.87 3.19
N LYS A 26 -8.94 2.27 2.69
CA LYS A 26 -10.02 1.35 2.36
C LYS A 26 -9.66 0.73 1.01
N ILE A 27 -9.39 -0.58 1.02
CA ILE A 27 -9.32 -1.35 -0.23
C ILE A 27 -10.75 -1.68 -0.67
N ASN A 28 -11.01 -1.57 -1.96
CA ASN A 28 -12.30 -1.93 -2.53
C ASN A 28 -12.34 -3.46 -2.73
N PRO A 29 -13.35 -4.18 -2.20
CA PRO A 29 -13.47 -5.62 -2.42
C PRO A 29 -13.61 -5.99 -3.90
N ALA A 30 -14.18 -5.11 -4.74
CA ALA A 30 -14.27 -5.34 -6.18
C ALA A 30 -12.89 -5.38 -6.86
N ASP A 31 -11.93 -4.57 -6.39
CA ASP A 31 -10.57 -4.55 -6.95
C ASP A 31 -9.82 -5.84 -6.57
N VAL A 32 -10.09 -6.38 -5.39
CA VAL A 32 -9.54 -7.67 -4.94
C VAL A 32 -10.06 -8.78 -5.85
N GLU A 33 -11.38 -8.82 -6.09
CA GLU A 33 -12.02 -9.83 -6.93
C GLU A 33 -11.56 -9.73 -8.39
N PHE A 34 -11.42 -8.51 -8.91
CA PHE A 34 -10.86 -8.26 -10.24
C PHE A 34 -9.44 -8.84 -10.39
N ILE A 35 -8.54 -8.54 -9.44
CA ILE A 35 -7.16 -9.04 -9.49
C ILE A 35 -7.10 -10.58 -9.38
N VAL A 36 -7.91 -11.17 -8.52
CA VAL A 36 -7.99 -12.63 -8.36
C VAL A 36 -8.45 -13.30 -9.65
N ASN A 37 -9.47 -12.74 -10.32
CA ASN A 37 -10.02 -13.32 -11.54
C ASN A 37 -9.12 -13.12 -12.75
N GLU A 38 -8.50 -11.94 -12.91
CA GLU A 38 -7.69 -11.63 -14.11
C GLU A 38 -6.26 -12.19 -14.05
N LEU A 39 -5.66 -12.25 -12.86
CA LEU A 39 -4.30 -12.78 -12.69
C LEU A 39 -4.28 -14.21 -12.15
N GLU A 40 -5.44 -14.79 -11.86
CA GLU A 40 -5.60 -16.13 -11.28
C GLU A 40 -4.71 -16.37 -10.04
N ILE A 41 -4.59 -15.34 -9.19
CA ILE A 41 -3.77 -15.41 -7.96
C ILE A 41 -4.63 -15.61 -6.71
N GLU A 42 -3.99 -16.07 -5.63
CA GLU A 42 -4.66 -16.18 -4.34
C GLU A 42 -5.16 -14.82 -3.82
N LYS A 43 -6.39 -14.81 -3.29
CA LYS A 43 -7.03 -13.63 -2.70
C LYS A 43 -6.17 -12.92 -1.65
N ASN A 44 -5.46 -13.70 -0.83
CA ASN A 44 -4.57 -13.14 0.20
C ASN A 44 -3.43 -12.31 -0.40
N VAL A 45 -2.91 -12.70 -1.57
CA VAL A 45 -1.85 -11.97 -2.29
C VAL A 45 -2.42 -10.69 -2.91
N ALA A 46 -3.62 -10.76 -3.50
CA ALA A 46 -4.31 -9.60 -4.06
C ALA A 46 -4.62 -8.54 -2.98
N GLU A 47 -5.22 -8.94 -1.86
CA GLU A 47 -5.53 -8.03 -0.75
C GLU A 47 -4.28 -7.39 -0.17
N ARG A 48 -3.22 -8.17 0.03
CA ARG A 48 -1.95 -7.67 0.54
C ARG A 48 -1.37 -6.61 -0.38
N THR A 49 -1.33 -6.89 -1.68
CA THR A 49 -0.75 -5.97 -2.67
C THR A 49 -1.57 -4.68 -2.76
N LEU A 50 -2.90 -4.76 -2.74
CA LEU A 50 -3.76 -3.58 -2.72
C LEU A 50 -3.54 -2.71 -1.47
N ARG A 51 -3.35 -3.31 -0.29
CA ARG A 51 -3.03 -2.55 0.93
C ARG A 51 -1.65 -1.89 0.84
N GLU A 52 -0.65 -2.59 0.32
CA GLU A 52 0.70 -2.06 0.09
C GLU A 52 0.68 -0.84 -0.86
N HIS A 53 -0.23 -0.86 -1.84
CA HIS A 53 -0.42 0.21 -2.83
C HIS A 53 -1.54 1.21 -2.46
N LYS A 54 -1.92 1.31 -1.19
CA LYS A 54 -2.93 2.27 -0.73
C LYS A 54 -4.29 2.18 -1.46
N GLY A 55 -4.69 0.98 -1.90
CA GLY A 55 -5.94 0.75 -2.62
C GLY A 55 -5.89 1.17 -4.09
N ASP A 56 -4.72 1.57 -4.61
CA ASP A 56 -4.53 1.84 -6.02
C ASP A 56 -4.43 0.50 -6.79
N ALA A 57 -5.56 0.10 -7.38
CA ALA A 57 -5.64 -1.12 -8.18
C ALA A 57 -4.68 -1.12 -9.37
N VAL A 58 -4.45 0.02 -10.03
CA VAL A 58 -3.56 0.10 -11.19
C VAL A 58 -2.10 -0.12 -10.76
N ALA A 59 -1.67 0.51 -9.67
CA ALA A 59 -0.33 0.34 -9.14
C ALA A 59 -0.12 -1.10 -8.62
N ALA A 60 -1.10 -1.67 -7.92
CA ALA A 60 -1.06 -3.05 -7.43
C ALA A 60 -0.97 -4.06 -8.58
N THR A 61 -1.83 -3.95 -9.60
CA THR A 61 -1.82 -4.84 -10.76
C THR A 61 -0.50 -4.72 -11.54
N ARG A 62 0.02 -3.50 -11.75
CA ARG A 62 1.32 -3.30 -12.40
C ARG A 62 2.47 -3.97 -11.62
N GLN A 63 2.44 -3.88 -10.29
CA GLN A 63 3.43 -4.54 -9.43
C GLN A 63 3.33 -6.07 -9.51
N LEU A 64 2.12 -6.63 -9.58
CA LEU A 64 1.90 -8.07 -9.73
C LEU A 64 2.41 -8.57 -11.08
N LEU A 65 2.09 -7.86 -12.17
CA LEU A 65 2.61 -8.17 -13.51
C LEU A 65 4.14 -8.06 -13.60
N SER A 66 4.74 -7.13 -12.87
CA SER A 66 6.21 -6.99 -12.83
C SER A 66 6.87 -8.08 -11.98
N ARG A 67 6.16 -8.61 -10.97
CA ARG A 67 6.63 -9.67 -10.07
C ARG A 67 6.49 -11.06 -10.68
N TYR A 68 5.44 -11.28 -11.46
CA TYR A 68 5.14 -12.52 -12.17
C TYR A 68 5.15 -12.24 -13.68
N PRO A 69 6.33 -12.13 -14.30
CA PRO A 69 6.41 -12.07 -15.75
C PRO A 69 5.87 -13.39 -16.32
N LEU A 70 4.85 -13.29 -17.18
CA LEU A 70 4.29 -14.38 -17.97
C LEU A 70 5.33 -14.94 -18.95
#